data_AF-A0A3M1BKP5-F1
#
_entry.id   AF-A0A3M1BKP5-F1
#
_cell.length_a   1.000
_cell.length_b   1.000
_cell.length_c   1.000
_cell.angle_alpha   90.00
_cell.angle_beta   90.00
_cell.angle_gamma   90.00
#
_symmetry.space_group_name_H-M   'P 1'
#
loop_
_entity.id
_entity.type
_entity.pdbx_description
1 polymer ?
#
loop_
_entity_poly.entity_id
_entity_poly.type
_entity_poly.pdbx_seq_one_letter_code
_entity_poly.pdbx_strand_id
1 'polypeptide(L)'
;MQKILTLLVCYNLMRAGASTVIDVRFYLAQHELYLKRLKRAIENRKDFNHKECCRDTKENCCAFGQTFYRDVMPRIDEFPQHIRDVLLQIEEVHCRFHEIGKNINTKEPDENLVKQMQDTSLTLYHLLMKLERMLKGLEEVRYP
;
A
#
# COMPACT_ATOMS: atom_id res chain seq x y z
N MET A 1 -5.34 33.19 -16.68
CA MET A 1 -6.16 33.20 -15.45
C MET A 1 -6.94 31.90 -15.21
N GLN A 2 -7.39 31.15 -16.24
CA GLN A 2 -8.10 29.87 -16.07
C GLN A 2 -7.33 28.78 -15.28
N LYS A 3 -5.99 28.71 -15.40
CA LYS A 3 -5.18 27.62 -14.81
C LYS A 3 -5.05 27.67 -13.28
N ILE A 4 -5.24 28.85 -12.67
CA ILE A 4 -5.15 29.02 -11.22
C ILE A 4 -6.44 28.56 -10.53
N LEU A 5 -7.59 28.70 -11.19
CA LEU A 5 -8.87 28.23 -10.64
C LEU A 5 -8.96 26.70 -10.56
N THR A 6 -8.43 25.96 -11.53
CA THR A 6 -8.47 24.49 -11.51
C THR A 6 -7.62 23.90 -10.37
N LEU A 7 -6.44 24.49 -10.13
CA LEU A 7 -5.60 24.13 -8.98
C LEU A 7 -6.30 24.44 -7.66
N LEU A 8 -7.00 25.57 -7.54
CA LEU A 8 -7.77 25.89 -6.34
C LEU A 8 -8.98 24.97 -6.12
N VAL A 9 -9.64 24.48 -7.18
CA VAL A 9 -10.74 23.52 -7.03
C VAL A 9 -10.23 22.18 -6.54
N CYS A 10 -9.11 21.67 -7.05
CA CYS A 10 -8.47 20.46 -6.52
C CYS A 10 -7.94 20.65 -5.09
N TYR A 11 -7.39 21.83 -4.78
CA TYR A 11 -6.87 22.14 -3.44
C TYR A 11 -7.98 22.37 -2.39
N ASN A 12 -9.13 22.91 -2.80
CA ASN A 12 -10.27 23.16 -1.90
C ASN A 12 -11.16 21.93 -1.71
N LEU A 13 -11.28 21.04 -2.71
CA LEU A 13 -11.89 19.71 -2.51
C LEU A 13 -11.09 18.86 -1.52
N MET A 14 -9.76 19.05 -1.43
CA MET A 14 -8.90 18.41 -0.43
C MET A 14 -8.97 19.06 0.97
N ARG A 15 -9.54 20.28 1.13
CA ARG A 15 -9.70 20.95 2.44
C ARG A 15 -11.12 20.96 2.99
N ALA A 16 -12.14 20.70 2.16
CA ALA A 16 -13.52 20.62 2.58
C ALA A 16 -13.91 19.18 2.97
N GLY A 17 -13.49 18.73 4.16
CA GLY A 17 -14.20 17.67 4.89
C GLY A 17 -13.79 16.21 4.66
N ALA A 18 -12.88 15.89 3.74
CA ALA A 18 -12.28 14.55 3.66
C ALA A 18 -10.97 14.54 4.45
N SER A 19 -11.01 14.09 5.71
CA SER A 19 -9.82 13.55 6.36
C SER A 19 -9.18 12.56 5.38
N THR A 20 -7.93 12.76 4.99
CA THR A 20 -7.25 11.88 4.03
C THR A 20 -7.26 10.46 4.60
N VAL A 21 -8.15 9.62 4.08
CA VAL A 21 -8.38 8.23 4.50
C VAL A 21 -7.10 7.39 4.44
N ILE A 22 -6.10 7.85 3.68
CA ILE A 22 -4.89 7.11 3.37
C ILE A 22 -3.69 7.74 4.09
N ASP A 23 -3.34 7.18 5.25
CA ASP A 23 -2.08 7.47 5.94
C ASP A 23 -0.94 6.60 5.39
N VAL A 24 -0.34 7.04 4.28
CA VAL A 24 0.73 6.30 3.61
C VAL A 24 1.92 6.06 4.54
N ARG A 25 2.28 7.04 5.39
CA ARG A 25 3.43 6.92 6.29
C ARG A 25 3.21 5.85 7.35
N PHE A 26 2.00 5.80 7.89
CA PHE A 26 1.61 4.73 8.81
C PHE A 26 1.74 3.35 8.14
N TYR A 27 1.24 3.18 6.91
CA TYR A 27 1.34 1.90 6.20
C TYR A 27 2.78 1.50 5.87
N LEU A 28 3.64 2.45 5.49
CA LEU A 28 5.08 2.22 5.31
C LEU A 28 5.72 1.70 6.61
N ALA A 29 5.42 2.33 7.76
CA ALA A 29 5.94 1.91 9.04
C ALA A 29 5.46 0.51 9.46
N GLN A 30 4.16 0.20 9.25
CA GLN A 30 3.61 -1.14 9.52
C GLN A 30 4.26 -2.20 8.63
N HIS A 31 4.48 -1.89 7.36
CA HIS A 31 5.14 -2.78 6.41
C HIS A 31 6.59 -3.07 6.80
N GLU A 32 7.36 -2.05 7.17
CA GLU A 32 8.74 -2.22 7.65
C GLU A 32 8.79 -3.07 8.94
N LEU A 33 7.85 -2.85 9.87
CA LEU A 33 7.74 -3.65 11.09
C LEU A 33 7.43 -5.12 10.77
N TYR A 34 6.56 -5.38 9.80
CA TYR A 34 6.26 -6.74 9.35
C TYR A 34 7.52 -7.44 8.82
N LEU A 35 8.27 -6.79 7.92
CA LEU A 35 9.50 -7.33 7.36
C LEU A 35 10.55 -7.63 8.44
N LYS A 36 10.76 -6.70 9.38
CA LYS A 36 11.67 -6.89 10.51
C LYS A 36 11.30 -8.10 11.35
N ARG A 37 10.00 -8.28 11.64
CA ARG A 37 9.52 -9.42 12.43
C ARG A 37 9.64 -10.74 11.65
N LEU A 38 9.34 -10.75 10.36
CA LEU A 38 9.49 -11.94 9.51
C LEU A 38 10.97 -12.35 9.41
N LYS A 39 11.86 -11.40 9.11
CA LYS A 39 13.31 -11.64 9.08
C LYS A 39 13.79 -12.27 10.40
N ARG A 40 13.38 -11.69 11.53
CA ARG A 40 13.70 -12.25 12.85
C ARG A 40 13.14 -13.66 13.04
N ALA A 41 11.93 -13.95 12.57
CA ALA A 41 11.34 -15.28 12.66
C ALA A 41 12.13 -16.31 11.84
N ILE A 42 12.57 -15.94 10.64
CA ILE A 42 13.45 -16.76 9.79
C ILE A 42 14.79 -17.03 10.49
N GLU A 43 15.48 -15.98 10.96
CA GLU A 43 16.78 -16.09 11.64
C GLU A 43 16.73 -16.99 12.88
N ASN A 44 15.59 -16.96 13.60
CA ASN A 44 15.40 -17.74 14.82
C ASN A 44 14.67 -19.08 14.58
N ARG A 45 14.32 -19.41 13.33
CA ARG A 45 13.52 -20.60 12.96
C ARG A 45 12.23 -20.74 13.79
N LYS A 46 11.51 -19.64 13.96
CA LYS A 46 10.26 -19.57 14.76
C LYS A 46 9.04 -19.41 13.88
N ASP A 47 7.92 -19.93 14.34
CA ASP A 47 6.63 -19.71 13.69
C ASP A 47 6.32 -18.22 13.59
N PHE A 48 5.70 -17.84 12.47
CA PHE A 48 5.35 -16.46 12.17
C PHE A 48 3.89 -16.36 11.74
N ASN A 49 3.14 -15.47 12.41
CA ASN A 49 1.74 -15.24 12.08
C ASN A 49 1.65 -14.22 10.92
N HIS A 50 1.56 -14.74 9.69
CA HIS A 50 1.37 -13.92 8.49
C HIS A 50 0.02 -13.21 8.54
N LYS A 51 -0.01 -11.95 8.09
CA LYS A 51 -1.23 -11.16 7.96
C LYS A 51 -1.91 -11.42 6.62
N GLU A 52 -3.21 -11.19 6.61
CA GLU A 52 -4.05 -11.26 5.42
C GLU A 52 -4.15 -9.90 4.72
N CYS A 53 -4.25 -9.91 3.39
CA CYS A 53 -4.39 -8.69 2.59
C CYS A 53 -5.81 -8.08 2.62
N CYS A 54 -6.79 -8.84 3.14
CA CYS A 54 -8.21 -8.50 3.26
C CYS A 54 -9.07 -8.53 2.01
N ARG A 55 -8.55 -9.01 0.87
CA ARG A 55 -9.34 -9.16 -0.35
C ARG A 55 -10.49 -10.15 -0.18
N ASP A 56 -10.17 -11.34 0.33
CA ASP A 56 -11.11 -12.47 0.40
C ASP A 56 -11.53 -12.82 1.84
N THR A 57 -10.94 -12.16 2.84
CA THR A 57 -11.21 -12.41 4.26
C THR A 57 -11.19 -11.14 5.08
N LYS A 58 -11.90 -11.12 6.21
CA LYS A 58 -11.87 -10.02 7.19
C LYS A 58 -11.01 -10.35 8.43
N GLU A 59 -10.54 -11.59 8.54
CA GLU A 59 -9.79 -12.08 9.68
C GLU A 59 -8.28 -11.88 9.51
N ASN A 60 -7.57 -11.60 10.61
CA ASN A 60 -6.11 -11.43 10.66
C ASN A 60 -5.51 -10.47 9.60
N CYS A 61 -6.34 -9.54 9.16
CA CYS A 61 -6.06 -8.51 8.20
C CYS A 61 -4.92 -7.56 8.60
N CYS A 62 -4.14 -7.11 7.62
CA CYS A 62 -3.20 -6.01 7.81
C CYS A 62 -3.94 -4.65 7.82
N ALA A 63 -3.33 -3.63 8.42
CA ALA A 63 -4.00 -2.33 8.57
C ALA A 63 -4.29 -1.65 7.22
N PHE A 64 -3.40 -1.81 6.23
CA PHE A 64 -3.65 -1.31 4.87
C PHE A 64 -4.88 -1.98 4.26
N GLY A 65 -4.94 -3.31 4.25
CA GLY A 65 -6.06 -4.06 3.70
C GLY A 65 -7.39 -3.70 4.33
N GLN A 66 -7.43 -3.54 5.66
CA GLN A 66 -8.65 -3.12 6.36
C GLN A 66 -9.15 -1.76 5.86
N THR A 67 -8.28 -0.76 5.83
CA THR A 67 -8.64 0.59 5.38
C THR A 67 -8.95 0.60 3.89
N PHE A 68 -8.17 -0.12 3.08
CA PHE A 68 -8.36 -0.14 1.63
C PHE A 68 -9.74 -0.66 1.28
N TYR A 69 -10.12 -1.84 1.78
CA TYR A 69 -11.39 -2.45 1.43
C TYR A 69 -12.60 -1.82 2.15
N ARG A 70 -12.41 -1.22 3.33
CA ARG A 70 -13.48 -0.55 4.07
C ARG A 70 -13.77 0.86 3.57
N ASP A 71 -12.73 1.66 3.31
CA ASP A 71 -12.85 3.11 3.16
C ASP A 71 -12.41 3.62 1.79
N VAL A 72 -11.43 2.98 1.15
CA VAL A 72 -10.86 3.44 -0.15
C VAL A 72 -11.62 2.82 -1.32
N MET A 73 -11.72 1.50 -1.38
CA MET A 73 -12.31 0.75 -2.49
C MET A 73 -13.77 1.14 -2.77
N PRO A 74 -14.65 1.34 -1.76
CA PRO A 74 -16.03 1.78 -2.01
C PRO A 74 -16.14 3.17 -2.64
N ARG A 75 -15.06 3.96 -2.57
CA ARG A 75 -14.99 5.35 -3.02
C ARG A 75 -13.93 5.53 -4.09
N ILE A 76 -13.47 4.43 -4.71
CA ILE A 76 -12.32 4.44 -5.60
C ILE A 76 -12.52 5.35 -6.82
N ASP A 77 -13.77 5.49 -7.28
CA ASP A 77 -14.15 6.35 -8.41
C ASP A 77 -14.27 7.84 -8.05
N GLU A 78 -14.21 8.20 -6.76
CA GLU A 78 -14.11 9.59 -6.33
C GLU A 78 -12.69 10.15 -6.49
N PHE A 79 -11.68 9.28 -6.66
CA PHE A 79 -10.30 9.69 -6.86
C PHE A 79 -10.03 10.06 -8.33
N PRO A 80 -9.13 11.04 -8.59
CA PRO A 80 -8.64 11.29 -9.93
C PRO A 80 -8.07 10.02 -10.58
N GLN A 81 -8.28 9.82 -11.88
CA GLN A 81 -7.91 8.59 -12.59
C GLN A 81 -6.46 8.14 -12.30
N HIS A 82 -5.50 9.06 -12.39
CA HIS A 82 -4.09 8.76 -12.12
C HIS A 82 -3.82 8.27 -10.68
N ILE A 83 -4.57 8.77 -9.69
CA ILE A 83 -4.48 8.30 -8.29
C ILE A 83 -5.12 6.92 -8.17
N ARG A 84 -6.30 6.72 -8.77
CA ARG A 84 -6.99 5.43 -8.80
C ARG A 84 -6.09 4.34 -9.39
N ASP A 85 -5.45 4.62 -10.52
CA ASP A 85 -4.56 3.67 -11.19
C ASP A 85 -3.40 3.23 -10.29
N VAL A 86 -2.83 4.17 -9.51
CA VAL A 86 -1.77 3.86 -8.53
C VAL A 86 -2.32 3.08 -7.33
N LEU A 87 -3.51 3.42 -6.84
CA LEU A 87 -4.15 2.68 -5.74
C LEU A 87 -4.44 1.22 -6.10
N LEU A 88 -4.92 0.97 -7.32
CA LEU A 88 -5.17 -0.39 -7.81
C LEU A 88 -3.86 -1.17 -8.02
N GLN A 89 -2.81 -0.52 -8.53
CA GLN A 89 -1.48 -1.14 -8.61
C GLN A 89 -0.91 -1.49 -7.24
N ILE A 90 -1.07 -0.60 -6.25
CA ILE A 90 -0.67 -0.87 -4.86
C ILE A 90 -1.41 -2.09 -4.33
N GLU A 91 -2.73 -2.16 -4.53
CA GLU A 91 -3.56 -3.27 -4.07
C GLU A 91 -3.09 -4.60 -4.64
N GLU A 92 -2.84 -4.66 -5.96
CA GLU A 92 -2.38 -5.88 -6.64
C GLU A 92 -1.02 -6.35 -6.08
N VAL A 93 -0.04 -5.44 -6.01
CA VAL A 93 1.30 -5.76 -5.52
C VAL A 93 1.28 -6.12 -4.03
N HIS A 94 0.43 -5.46 -3.24
CA HIS A 94 0.23 -5.75 -1.82
C HIS A 94 -0.33 -7.16 -1.60
N CYS A 95 -1.34 -7.57 -2.37
CA CYS A 95 -1.90 -8.92 -2.28
C CYS A 95 -0.85 -9.97 -2.66
N ARG A 96 -0.14 -9.76 -3.76
CA ARG A 96 0.97 -10.64 -4.17
C ARG A 96 2.06 -10.74 -3.10
N PHE A 97 2.41 -9.63 -2.44
CA PHE A 97 3.37 -9.63 -1.33
C PHE A 97 2.92 -10.57 -0.19
N HIS A 98 1.64 -10.49 0.20
CA HIS A 98 1.09 -11.36 1.23
C HIS A 98 1.01 -12.83 0.79
N GLU A 99 0.63 -13.11 -0.47
CA GLU A 99 0.60 -14.46 -1.03
C GLU A 99 1.98 -15.11 -1.01
N ILE A 100 3.02 -14.43 -1.51
CA ILE A 100 4.39 -14.93 -1.48
C ILE A 100 4.84 -15.11 -0.02
N GLY A 101 4.56 -14.11 0.83
CA GLY A 101 4.96 -14.12 2.24
C GLY A 101 4.45 -15.36 2.98
N LYS A 102 3.17 -15.73 2.82
CA LYS A 102 2.57 -16.90 3.48
C LYS A 102 3.18 -18.24 3.06
N ASN A 103 3.79 -18.30 1.89
CA ASN A 103 4.45 -19.52 1.40
C ASN A 103 5.87 -19.68 1.96
N ILE A 104 6.38 -18.70 2.71
CA ILE A 104 7.71 -18.80 3.34
C ILE A 104 7.60 -19.63 4.62
N ASN A 105 8.17 -20.83 4.59
CA ASN A 105 8.42 -21.61 5.80
C ASN A 105 9.59 -20.97 6.58
N THR A 106 9.33 -20.38 7.75
CA THR A 106 10.37 -19.70 8.53
C THR A 106 11.38 -20.65 9.19
N LYS A 107 11.07 -21.95 9.30
CA LYS A 107 12.00 -22.97 9.85
C LYS A 107 12.98 -23.47 8.79
N GLU A 108 12.54 -23.50 7.54
CA GLU A 108 13.31 -23.93 6.35
C GLU A 108 12.97 -23.01 5.18
N PRO A 109 13.53 -21.78 5.17
CA PRO A 109 13.15 -20.77 4.18
C PRO A 109 13.69 -21.11 2.79
N ASP A 110 12.81 -21.06 1.79
CA ASP A 110 13.23 -21.05 0.39
C ASP A 110 13.80 -19.66 0.04
N GLU A 111 15.10 -19.61 -0.29
CA GLU A 111 15.80 -18.39 -0.64
C GLU A 111 15.17 -17.66 -1.83
N ASN A 112 14.63 -18.39 -2.81
CA ASN A 112 13.96 -17.79 -3.97
C ASN A 112 12.65 -17.13 -3.58
N LEU A 113 11.86 -17.74 -2.69
CA LEU A 113 10.62 -17.13 -2.18
C LEU A 113 10.93 -15.88 -1.35
N VAL A 114 11.95 -15.94 -0.50
CA VAL A 114 12.41 -14.78 0.28
C VAL A 114 12.85 -13.65 -0.65
N LYS A 115 13.63 -13.94 -1.68
CA LYS A 115 14.05 -12.94 -2.67
C LYS A 115 12.86 -12.34 -3.43
N GLN A 116 11.94 -13.16 -3.92
CA GLN A 116 10.74 -12.69 -4.62
C GLN A 116 9.88 -11.78 -3.72
N MET A 117 9.77 -12.12 -2.45
CA MET A 117 9.05 -11.32 -1.46
C MET A 117 9.73 -9.97 -1.22
N GLN A 118 11.07 -9.94 -1.13
CA GLN A 118 11.86 -8.71 -1.01
C GLN A 118 11.71 -7.81 -2.25
N ASP A 119 11.80 -8.38 -3.45
CA ASP A 119 11.64 -7.64 -4.71
C ASP A 119 10.21 -7.06 -4.83
N THR A 120 9.20 -7.85 -4.46
CA THR A 120 7.79 -7.40 -4.43
C THR A 120 7.59 -6.31 -3.37
N SER A 121 8.21 -6.45 -2.21
CA SER A 121 8.18 -5.45 -1.13
C SER A 121 8.80 -4.12 -1.56
N LEU A 122 9.91 -4.14 -2.29
CA LEU A 122 10.54 -2.93 -2.81
C LEU A 122 9.64 -2.23 -3.83
N THR A 123 8.97 -3.01 -4.68
CA THR A 123 7.97 -2.50 -5.63
C THR A 123 6.81 -1.82 -4.90
N LEU A 124 6.26 -2.47 -3.86
CA LEU A 124 5.21 -1.89 -3.03
C LEU A 124 5.64 -0.59 -2.35
N TYR A 125 6.87 -0.55 -1.80
CA TYR A 125 7.43 0.63 -1.17
C TYR A 125 7.50 1.81 -2.15
N HIS A 126 8.00 1.59 -3.38
CA HIS A 126 8.06 2.62 -4.40
C HIS A 126 6.68 3.15 -4.79
N LEU A 127 5.68 2.27 -4.92
CA LEU A 127 4.31 2.67 -5.24
C LEU A 127 3.67 3.49 -4.11
N LEU A 128 3.89 3.09 -2.84
CA LEU A 128 3.43 3.86 -1.68
C LEU A 128 4.09 5.25 -1.64
N MET A 129 5.41 5.33 -1.83
CA MET A 129 6.11 6.62 -1.91
C MET A 129 5.60 7.49 -3.07
N LYS A 130 5.27 6.88 -4.21
CA LYS A 130 4.64 7.56 -5.35
C LYS A 130 3.29 8.15 -4.95
N LEU A 131 2.42 7.35 -4.35
CA LEU A 131 1.12 7.82 -3.86
C LEU A 131 1.28 8.97 -2.85
N GLU A 132 2.24 8.88 -1.91
CA GLU A 132 2.49 9.97 -0.95
C GLU A 132 2.84 11.28 -1.65
N ARG A 133 3.71 11.25 -2.66
CA ARG A 133 4.08 12.44 -3.43
C ARG A 133 2.91 13.00 -4.21
N MET A 134 2.12 12.15 -4.84
CA MET A 134 0.93 12.56 -5.60
C MET A 134 -0.10 13.23 -4.69
N LEU A 135 -0.38 12.66 -3.52
CA LEU A 135 -1.30 13.23 -2.52
C LEU A 135 -0.80 14.57 -1.95
N LYS A 136 0.52 14.79 -1.93
CA LYS A 136 1.14 16.07 -1.54
C LYS A 136 1.24 17.08 -2.67
N GLY A 137 0.82 16.73 -3.89
CA GLY A 137 0.98 17.58 -5.07
C GLY A 137 2.43 17.77 -5.53
N LEU A 138 3.33 16.86 -5.16
CA LEU A 138 4.77 16.91 -5.49
C LEU A 138 5.12 16.17 -6.79
N GLU A 139 4.15 15.50 -7.41
CA GLU A 139 4.31 14.81 -8.69
C GLU A 139 3.46 15.55 -9.73
N GLU A 140 4.12 16.16 -10.73
CA GLU A 140 3.43 16.96 -11.76
C GLU A 140 2.61 16.05 -12.68
N VAL A 141 1.33 16.41 -12.84
CA VAL A 141 0.44 15.79 -13.82
C VAL A 141 0.84 16.25 -15.22
N ARG A 142 1.64 15.46 -15.93
CA ARG A 142 1.80 15.62 -17.38
C ARG A 142 0.61 14.96 -18.08
N TYR A 143 -0.37 15.78 -18.45
CA TYR A 143 -1.33 15.38 -19.47
C TYR A 143 -0.60 15.32 -20.82
N PRO A 144 -0.81 14.28 -21.64
CA PRO A 144 -0.40 14.31 -23.05
C PRO A 144 -1.13 15.44 -23.80
#